data_AF-A0A2C9KPM4-F1
#
_entry.id   AF-A0A2C9KPM4-F1
#
_cell.length_a   1.000
_cell.length_b   1.000
_cell.length_c   1.000
_cell.angle_alpha   90.00
_cell.angle_beta   90.00
_cell.angle_gamma   90.00
#
_symmetry.space_group_name_H-M   'P 1'
#
loop_
_entity.id
_entity.type
_entity.pdbx_description
1 polymer ?
#
loop_
_entity_poly.entity_id
_entity_poly.type
_entity_poly.pdbx_seq_one_letter_code
_entity_poly.pdbx_strand_id
1 'polypeptide(L)'
;NVTYYSYRGRFSESTTLVTVHKGRIAPRGKQTWNRELLSVPTVPPSHLRGCRIIDVQYSIELCIKPCGVARKVKLPVDIVIGTVALKDQQHKVTCHPLLSPEDNNFPFPFFSANDDSEVFLTDLSIHNMLPTAPPWEEDDDIP
;
A
#
# COMPACT_ATOMS: atom_id res chain seq x y z
N ASN A 1 -9.78 -2.75 -10.75
CA ASN A 1 -9.48 -1.33 -10.99
C ASN A 1 -8.74 -0.83 -9.76
N VAL A 2 -7.52 -0.34 -9.92
CA VAL A 2 -6.69 0.22 -8.86
C VAL A 2 -6.61 1.72 -9.10
N THR A 3 -7.07 2.50 -8.15
CA THR A 3 -6.94 3.96 -8.16
C THR A 3 -5.94 4.39 -7.10
N TYR A 4 -5.00 5.26 -7.48
CA TYR A 4 -4.15 5.95 -6.53
C TYR A 4 -4.35 7.47 -6.60
N TYR A 5 -4.15 8.13 -5.46
CA TYR A 5 -4.31 9.57 -5.30
C TYR A 5 -2.94 10.21 -5.05
N SER A 6 -2.64 11.28 -5.78
CA SER A 6 -1.38 12.02 -5.70
C SER A 6 -1.63 13.52 -5.66
N TYR A 7 -0.60 14.32 -5.36
CA TYR A 7 -0.68 15.79 -5.43
C TYR A 7 -0.99 16.30 -6.85
N ARG A 8 -0.70 15.52 -7.89
CA ARG A 8 -1.03 15.82 -9.29
C ARG A 8 -2.41 15.33 -9.71
N GLY A 9 -3.17 14.70 -8.82
CA GLY A 9 -4.52 14.20 -9.08
C GLY A 9 -4.67 12.69 -8.93
N ARG A 10 -5.77 12.18 -9.50
CA ARG A 10 -6.21 10.78 -9.44
C ARG A 10 -5.77 10.04 -10.70
N PHE A 11 -5.20 8.86 -10.51
CA PHE A 11 -4.87 7.95 -11.61
C PHE A 11 -5.52 6.60 -11.36
N SER A 12 -5.92 5.90 -12.42
CA SER A 12 -6.60 4.61 -12.32
C SER A 12 -6.12 3.64 -13.38
N GLU A 13 -5.85 2.41 -12.98
CA GLU A 13 -5.39 1.33 -13.84
C GLU A 13 -6.30 0.11 -13.67
N SER A 14 -6.66 -0.54 -14.77
CA SER A 14 -7.49 -1.75 -14.74
C SER A 14 -6.76 -2.92 -15.38
N THR A 15 -6.66 -4.01 -14.64
CA THR A 15 -5.99 -5.24 -15.06
C THR A 15 -6.94 -6.42 -14.88
N THR A 16 -7.01 -7.30 -15.89
CA THR A 16 -7.75 -8.56 -15.80
C THR A 16 -6.90 -9.60 -15.07
N LEU A 17 -7.40 -10.10 -13.94
CA LEU A 17 -6.66 -11.08 -13.13
C LEU A 17 -6.79 -12.51 -13.67
N VAL A 18 -8.02 -12.92 -14.00
CA VAL A 18 -8.34 -14.29 -14.41
C VAL A 18 -9.47 -14.25 -15.44
N THR A 19 -9.43 -15.16 -16.41
CA THR A 19 -10.52 -15.35 -17.37
C THR A 19 -10.79 -16.85 -17.53
N VAL A 20 -12.07 -17.23 -17.52
CA VAL A 20 -12.54 -18.60 -17.81
C VAL A 20 -13.38 -18.56 -19.08
N HIS A 21 -13.18 -19.53 -19.96
CA HIS A 21 -13.91 -19.63 -21.23
C HIS A 21 -14.67 -20.96 -21.31
N LYS A 22 -15.96 -20.88 -21.63
CA LYS A 22 -16.81 -22.05 -21.84
C LYS A 22 -17.18 -22.19 -23.33
N GLY A 23 -16.18 -22.27 -24.20
CA GLY A 23 -16.37 -22.58 -25.63
C GLY A 23 -17.42 -21.74 -26.37
N ARG A 24 -17.98 -22.31 -27.44
CA ARG A 24 -19.04 -21.69 -28.25
C ARG A 24 -20.39 -22.32 -27.91
N ILE A 25 -21.45 -21.53 -28.06
CA ILE A 25 -22.84 -21.98 -27.94
C ILE A 25 -23.45 -21.93 -29.35
N ALA A 26 -24.07 -23.01 -29.78
CA ALA A 26 -24.79 -23.05 -31.05
C ALA A 26 -26.01 -22.12 -31.04
N PRO A 27 -26.52 -21.67 -32.20
CA PRO A 27 -27.76 -20.93 -32.28
C PRO A 27 -28.89 -21.68 -31.55
N ARG A 28 -29.66 -20.97 -30.72
CA ARG A 28 -30.72 -21.53 -29.85
C ARG A 28 -30.23 -22.54 -28.80
N GLY A 29 -28.93 -22.77 -28.70
CA GLY A 29 -28.31 -23.57 -27.66
C GLY A 29 -28.37 -22.87 -26.30
N LYS A 30 -28.22 -23.67 -25.23
CA LYS A 30 -28.16 -23.17 -23.85
C LYS A 30 -26.86 -23.62 -23.22
N GLN A 31 -26.25 -22.75 -22.43
CA GLN A 31 -25.09 -23.08 -21.63
C GLN A 31 -25.28 -22.56 -20.21
N THR A 32 -24.97 -23.41 -19.23
CA THR A 32 -25.12 -23.09 -17.80
C THR A 32 -23.76 -23.19 -17.13
N TRP A 33 -23.42 -22.22 -16.28
CA TRP A 33 -22.20 -22.17 -15.50
C TRP A 33 -22.58 -22.48 -14.05
N ASN A 34 -22.21 -23.67 -13.57
CA ASN A 34 -22.59 -24.14 -12.24
C ASN A 34 -21.32 -24.32 -11.41
N ARG A 35 -21.14 -23.48 -10.39
CA ARG A 35 -19.99 -23.55 -9.47
C ARG A 35 -18.63 -23.53 -10.18
N GLU A 36 -18.53 -22.76 -11.27
CA GLU A 36 -17.24 -22.55 -11.95
C GLU A 36 -16.29 -21.84 -10.98
N LEU A 37 -15.11 -22.42 -10.77
CA LEU A 37 -14.11 -21.87 -9.85
C LEU A 37 -13.22 -20.86 -10.58
N LEU A 38 -13.08 -19.68 -9.98
CA LEU A 38 -12.19 -18.63 -10.46
C LEU A 38 -11.09 -18.41 -9.41
N SER A 39 -9.90 -18.98 -9.64
CA SER A 39 -8.79 -18.90 -8.68
C SER A 39 -8.10 -17.54 -8.77
N VAL A 40 -8.35 -16.67 -7.80
CA VAL A 40 -7.73 -15.34 -7.76
C VAL A 40 -6.25 -15.46 -7.36
N PRO A 41 -5.30 -14.97 -8.18
CA PRO A 41 -3.90 -14.97 -7.82
C PRO A 41 -3.62 -13.98 -6.69
N THR A 42 -2.60 -14.25 -5.88
CA THR A 42 -2.03 -13.24 -4.98
C THR A 42 -1.42 -12.13 -5.80
N VAL A 43 -2.09 -10.97 -5.81
CA VAL A 43 -1.58 -9.74 -6.43
C VAL A 43 -1.28 -8.71 -5.34
N PRO A 44 -0.15 -7.98 -5.45
CA PRO A 44 0.06 -6.85 -4.56
C PRO A 44 -1.06 -5.82 -4.76
N PRO A 45 -1.47 -5.08 -3.73
CA PRO A 45 -2.53 -4.06 -3.84
C PRO A 45 -2.24 -3.00 -4.92
N SER A 46 -0.96 -2.72 -5.21
CA SER A 46 -0.52 -1.91 -6.34
C SER A 46 0.94 -2.17 -6.71
N HIS A 47 1.37 -1.72 -7.90
CA HIS A 47 2.77 -1.69 -8.33
C HIS A 47 3.58 -0.53 -7.71
N LEU A 48 2.94 0.36 -6.94
CA LEU A 48 3.55 1.57 -6.39
C LEU A 48 4.08 1.32 -4.97
N ARG A 49 5.39 1.47 -4.77
CA ARG A 49 6.00 1.43 -3.43
C ARG A 49 5.71 2.75 -2.69
N GLY A 50 5.15 2.66 -1.48
CA GLY A 50 5.00 3.81 -0.58
C GLY A 50 3.73 4.66 -0.76
N CYS A 51 2.84 4.32 -1.70
CA CYS A 51 1.53 4.98 -1.80
C CYS A 51 0.59 4.45 -0.71
N ARG A 52 0.19 5.33 0.22
CA ARG A 52 -0.71 4.98 1.33
C ARG A 52 -2.20 5.18 1.02
N ILE A 53 -2.52 5.94 -0.04
CA ILE A 53 -3.90 6.27 -0.41
C ILE A 53 -4.23 5.58 -1.73
N ILE A 54 -4.71 4.34 -1.64
CA ILE A 54 -5.06 3.50 -2.78
C ILE A 54 -6.47 2.95 -2.55
N ASP A 55 -7.27 2.97 -3.61
CA ASP A 55 -8.58 2.35 -3.67
C ASP A 55 -8.56 1.21 -4.69
N VAL A 56 -9.05 0.03 -4.30
CA VAL A 56 -9.03 -1.17 -5.13
C VAL A 56 -10.44 -1.72 -5.25
N GLN A 57 -10.97 -1.67 -6.47
CA GLN A 57 -12.29 -2.21 -6.80
C GLN A 57 -12.14 -3.47 -7.65
N TYR A 58 -12.75 -4.56 -7.20
CA TYR A 58 -12.82 -5.82 -7.94
C TYR A 58 -14.22 -6.02 -8.52
N SER A 59 -14.28 -6.53 -9.74
CA SER A 59 -15.54 -6.93 -10.37
C SER A 59 -15.35 -8.23 -11.14
N ILE A 60 -16.39 -9.05 -11.17
CA ILE A 60 -16.52 -10.21 -12.05
C ILE A 60 -17.39 -9.80 -13.23
N GLU A 61 -16.98 -10.11 -14.45
CA GLU A 61 -17.73 -9.79 -15.65
C GLU A 61 -18.13 -11.06 -16.41
N LEU A 62 -19.43 -11.28 -16.60
CA LEU A 62 -19.90 -12.27 -17.58
C LEU A 62 -19.88 -11.61 -18.97
N CYS A 63 -19.02 -12.12 -19.85
CA CYS A 63 -18.84 -11.59 -21.20
C CYS A 63 -19.34 -12.58 -22.26
N ILE A 64 -20.34 -12.18 -23.03
CA ILE A 64 -20.84 -12.92 -24.19
C ILE A 64 -20.37 -12.19 -25.44
N LYS A 65 -19.61 -12.90 -26.29
CA LYS A 65 -19.15 -12.40 -27.59
C LYS A 65 -19.94 -13.11 -28.69
N PRO A 66 -20.98 -12.49 -29.27
CA PRO A 66 -21.68 -13.04 -30.42
C PRO A 66 -20.74 -13.18 -31.62
N CYS A 67 -21.06 -14.11 -32.53
CA CYS A 67 -20.39 -14.15 -33.83
C CYS A 67 -20.90 -13.03 -34.73
N GLY A 68 -20.01 -12.45 -35.56
CA GLY A 68 -20.35 -11.37 -36.50
C GLY A 68 -20.16 -9.96 -35.95
N VAL A 69 -20.99 -9.02 -36.40
CA VAL A 69 -20.87 -7.57 -36.12
C VAL A 69 -21.60 -7.11 -34.85
N ALA A 70 -22.28 -8.02 -34.16
CA ALA A 70 -23.00 -7.68 -32.93
C ALA A 70 -22.04 -7.31 -31.79
N ARG A 71 -22.45 -6.35 -30.97
CA ARG A 71 -21.66 -5.87 -29.83
C ARG A 71 -21.53 -6.96 -28.77
N LYS A 72 -20.39 -6.96 -28.07
CA LYS A 72 -20.19 -7.82 -26.89
C LYS A 72 -21.16 -7.41 -25.79
N VAL A 73 -21.77 -8.38 -25.13
CA VAL A 73 -22.60 -8.17 -23.95
C VAL A 73 -21.74 -8.44 -22.72
N LYS A 74 -21.79 -7.52 -21.77
CA LYS A 74 -20.96 -7.51 -20.56
C LYS A 74 -21.87 -7.26 -19.36
N LEU A 75 -21.82 -8.14 -18.38
CA LEU A 75 -22.55 -7.99 -17.12
C LEU A 75 -21.55 -7.97 -15.96
N PRO A 76 -21.16 -6.78 -15.48
CA PRO A 76 -20.28 -6.66 -14.32
C PRO A 76 -21.05 -6.85 -13.01
N VAL A 77 -20.40 -7.47 -12.04
CA VAL A 77 -20.85 -7.61 -10.65
C VAL A 77 -19.68 -7.22 -9.76
N ASP A 78 -19.88 -6.22 -8.91
CA ASP A 78 -18.87 -5.79 -7.95
C ASP A 78 -18.73 -6.83 -6.83
N ILE A 79 -17.49 -7.09 -6.44
CA ILE A 79 -17.14 -8.05 -5.39
C ILE A 79 -16.09 -7.47 -4.45
N VAL A 80 -16.04 -7.98 -3.23
CA VAL A 80 -15.01 -7.65 -2.24
C VAL A 80 -14.11 -8.87 -2.05
N ILE A 81 -12.79 -8.65 -2.14
CA ILE A 81 -11.77 -9.67 -1.90
C ILE A 81 -10.97 -9.24 -0.67
N GLY A 82 -11.03 -10.05 0.39
CA GLY A 82 -10.23 -9.86 1.59
C GLY A 82 -8.87 -10.55 1.48
N THR A 83 -7.92 -10.12 2.31
CA THR A 83 -6.66 -10.83 2.53
C THR A 83 -6.76 -11.71 3.77
N VAL A 84 -6.12 -12.87 3.71
CA VAL A 84 -5.92 -13.70 4.91
C VAL A 84 -4.75 -13.09 5.68
N ALA A 85 -4.95 -12.83 6.97
CA ALA A 85 -3.86 -12.39 7.83
C ALA A 85 -2.74 -13.42 7.81
N LEU A 86 -1.52 -12.98 7.52
CA LEU A 86 -0.35 -13.81 7.75
C LEU A 86 -0.30 -14.02 9.26
N LYS A 87 -0.42 -15.28 9.69
CA LYS A 87 -0.14 -15.63 11.08
C LYS A 87 1.26 -15.11 11.36
N ASP A 88 1.44 -14.42 12.49
CA ASP A 88 2.75 -14.04 12.99
C ASP A 88 3.58 -15.33 13.07
N GLN A 89 4.32 -15.63 12.00
CA GLN A 89 5.61 -16.23 12.21
C GLN A 89 6.27 -15.18 13.05
N GLN A 90 6.42 -15.48 14.35
CA GLN A 90 7.36 -14.78 15.18
C GLN A 90 8.65 -14.77 14.38
N HIS A 91 8.86 -13.71 13.60
CA HIS A 91 10.18 -13.15 13.47
C HIS A 91 10.51 -12.91 14.92
N LYS A 92 11.18 -13.91 15.50
CA LYS A 92 12.10 -13.72 16.58
C LYS A 92 13.06 -12.73 15.97
N VAL A 93 12.68 -11.45 15.99
CA VAL A 93 13.59 -10.35 15.93
C VAL A 93 14.48 -10.72 17.08
N THR A 94 15.61 -11.33 16.73
CA THR A 94 16.65 -11.59 17.70
C THR A 94 17.19 -10.19 17.90
N CYS A 95 16.46 -9.40 18.69
CA CYS A 95 17.06 -8.39 19.52
C CYS A 95 18.11 -9.20 20.25
N HIS A 96 19.35 -9.01 19.81
CA HIS A 96 20.53 -9.59 20.41
C HIS A 96 20.33 -9.45 21.94
N PRO A 97 20.53 -10.52 22.73
CA PRO A 97 20.41 -10.40 24.17
C PRO A 97 21.29 -9.21 24.57
N LEU A 98 20.69 -8.17 25.17
CA LEU A 98 21.48 -7.17 25.87
C LEU A 98 22.25 -7.95 26.93
N LEU A 99 23.55 -8.05 26.69
CA LEU A 99 24.51 -8.68 27.58
C LEU A 99 24.31 -8.08 28.97
N SER A 100 24.21 -8.97 29.95
CA SER A 100 24.35 -8.70 31.37
C SER A 100 25.49 -7.71 31.63
N PRO A 101 25.34 -6.75 32.55
CA PRO A 101 26.33 -5.71 32.77
C PRO A 101 27.47 -6.25 33.63
N GLU A 102 28.35 -7.08 33.07
CA GLU A 102 29.65 -7.35 33.66
C GLU A 102 30.72 -7.31 32.56
N ASP A 103 31.80 -6.60 32.89
CA ASP A 103 33.03 -6.36 32.12
C ASP A 103 33.02 -5.19 31.11
N ASN A 104 33.28 -4.03 31.70
CA ASN A 104 33.86 -2.83 31.10
C ASN A 104 35.09 -3.15 30.23
N ASN A 105 34.95 -3.18 28.89
CA ASN A 105 35.86 -2.51 27.96
C ASN A 105 35.36 -2.58 26.50
N PHE A 106 34.64 -1.55 26.03
CA PHE A 106 34.51 -1.27 24.59
C PHE A 106 34.61 0.25 24.39
N PRO A 107 35.55 0.75 23.57
CA PRO A 107 35.74 2.18 23.37
C PRO A 107 34.84 2.65 22.22
N PHE A 108 33.64 3.12 22.54
CA PHE A 108 32.88 3.99 21.64
C PHE A 108 32.70 5.34 22.32
N PRO A 109 33.17 6.45 21.72
CA PRO A 109 33.07 7.76 22.34
C PRO A 109 31.77 8.41 21.89
N PHE A 110 30.62 8.02 22.42
CA PHE A 110 29.44 8.88 22.33
C PHE A 110 28.45 8.50 23.41
N PHE A 111 28.27 9.43 24.35
CA PHE A 111 27.39 9.39 25.52
C PHE A 111 27.89 8.60 26.74
N SER A 112 28.80 9.21 27.50
CA SER A 112 28.90 8.94 28.94
C SER A 112 27.81 9.74 29.65
N ALA A 113 26.80 9.04 30.15
CA ALA A 113 25.97 9.52 31.25
C ALA A 113 26.62 9.03 32.55
N ASN A 114 27.18 9.95 33.35
CA ASN A 114 27.45 9.70 34.76
C ASN A 114 26.25 10.22 35.55
N ASP A 115 25.72 9.32 36.39
CA ASP A 115 24.62 9.56 37.32
C ASP A 115 25.11 10.23 38.61
N ASP A 116 24.13 10.70 39.39
CA ASP A 116 24.20 11.20 40.76
C ASP A 116 24.63 12.66 40.96
N SER A 117 23.67 13.59 40.90
CA SER A 117 23.28 14.40 42.06
C SER A 117 22.15 15.39 41.74
N GLU A 118 21.15 15.39 42.62
CA GLU A 118 20.17 16.45 42.90
C GLU A 118 19.37 17.05 41.72
N VAL A 119 18.10 16.65 41.67
CA VAL A 119 17.03 17.36 40.95
C VAL A 119 16.89 18.79 41.49
N PHE A 120 17.65 19.72 40.93
CA PHE A 120 17.32 21.14 40.92
C PHE A 120 16.66 21.48 39.58
N LEU A 121 15.34 21.71 39.64
CA LEU A 121 14.60 22.38 38.58
C LEU A 121 15.03 23.84 38.53
N THR A 122 16.13 24.14 37.85
CA THR A 122 16.45 25.50 37.45
C THR A 122 17.05 25.53 36.05
N ASP A 123 16.23 26.08 35.16
CA ASP A 123 16.62 27.01 34.11
C ASP A 123 17.33 26.44 32.88
N LEU A 124 16.53 25.92 31.95
CA LEU A 124 16.82 25.99 30.52
C LEU A 124 15.67 26.74 29.85
N SER A 125 15.83 28.06 29.82
CA SER A 125 15.30 28.95 28.80
C SER A 125 15.16 28.22 27.45
N ILE A 126 13.91 27.93 27.09
CA ILE A 126 13.52 27.49 25.76
C ILE A 126 13.72 28.69 24.85
N HIS A 127 14.92 28.85 24.33
CA HIS A 127 15.18 29.79 23.25
C HIS A 127 14.51 29.24 21.99
N ASN A 128 13.39 29.88 21.65
CA ASN A 128 12.67 29.81 20.39
C ASN A 128 13.55 29.41 19.20
N MET A 129 13.37 28.19 18.70
CA MET A 129 13.83 27.81 17.36
C MET A 129 12.61 27.80 16.44
N LEU A 130 12.29 29.00 15.94
CA LEU A 130 11.41 29.22 14.80
C LEU A 130 12.12 28.71 13.53
N PRO A 131 11.46 28.02 12.58
CA PRO A 131 12.09 27.69 11.31
C PRO A 131 12.28 28.97 10.49
N THR A 132 13.52 29.44 10.37
CA THR A 132 13.86 30.54 9.47
C THR A 132 13.71 30.06 8.02
N ALA A 133 12.75 30.63 7.29
CA ALA A 133 12.64 30.46 5.84
C ALA A 133 13.89 31.03 5.14
N PRO A 134 14.36 30.44 4.02
CA PRO A 134 15.49 30.99 3.28
C PRO A 134 15.13 32.32 2.59
N PRO A 135 16.08 33.26 2.46
CA PRO A 135 15.79 34.65 2.09
C PRO A 135 16.01 34.90 0.60
N TRP A 136 14.93 34.91 -0.19
CA TRP A 136 14.78 35.78 -1.36
C TRP A 136 13.32 35.66 -1.87
N GLU A 137 12.50 36.62 -1.48
CA GLU A 137 11.53 37.22 -2.39
C GLU A 137 12.33 38.20 -3.24
N GLU A 138 12.31 38.06 -4.56
CA GLU A 138 12.51 39.20 -5.45
C GLU A 138 11.25 39.27 -6.32
N ASP A 139 10.53 40.37 -6.11
CA ASP A 139 9.48 40.89 -6.96
C ASP A 139 9.94 40.87 -8.42
N ASP A 140 9.10 40.34 -9.32
CA ASP A 140 9.10 40.78 -10.70
C ASP A 140 7.65 41.04 -11.12
N ASP A 141 7.40 42.34 -11.24
CA ASP A 141 6.16 42.99 -11.64
C ASP A 141 5.62 42.51 -13.00
N ILE A 142 4.29 42.47 -13.05
CA ILE A 142 3.45 42.37 -14.25
C ILE A 142 3.66 43.62 -15.13
N PRO A 143 3.67 43.45 -16.46
CA PRO A 143 2.58 44.03 -17.27
C PRO A 143 1.85 43.00 -18.13
#